data_AF-A0A067Q180-F1
#
_entry.id   AF-A0A067Q180-F1
#
_cell.length_a   1.000
_cell.length_b   1.000
_cell.length_c   1.000
_cell.angle_alpha   90.00
_cell.angle_beta   90.00
_cell.angle_gamma   90.00
#
_symmetry.space_group_name_H-M   'P 1'
#
loop_
_entity.id
_entity.type
_entity.pdbx_description
1 polymer ?
#
loop_
_entity_poly.entity_id
_entity_poly.type
_entity_poly.pdbx_seq_one_letter_code
_entity_poly.pdbx_strand_id
1 'polypeptide(L)'
;MRQVLLSPLQIDCHPRLKKGDRMGLLSLRPAKPAAPAVQSDWARKRTSDAARRDMSDCMAIIFARVAAGLENLTMVMPEPWEVPLPHLTHPVLQDFTLFATREGRQQWHYSSTPQRSLPALRRLYIGGGHYSYERVASLVNASPALTHLFSSGPESAHTVAGSLRELLKTPDPSLNPIQPLHPPRSLQKCIIQPRLPFYRIHSAARLVTLLDQFQAIAADRPEVVLVPSKFWEPDIDGNVEEARGLWLNRISGGLGQWWDESDD
;
A
#
# COMPACT_ATOMS: atom_id res chain seq x y z
N MET A 1 -13.08 -32.57 -5.34
CA MET A 1 -12.64 -31.26 -4.84
C MET A 1 -11.97 -31.47 -3.49
N ARG A 2 -10.64 -31.35 -3.42
CA ARG A 2 -9.89 -31.53 -2.18
C ARG A 2 -9.72 -30.17 -1.52
N GLN A 3 -10.36 -29.99 -0.37
CA GLN A 3 -10.07 -28.89 0.56
C GLN A 3 -8.69 -29.15 1.18
N VAL A 4 -7.76 -28.23 0.98
CA VAL A 4 -6.52 -28.17 1.74
C VAL A 4 -6.72 -27.09 2.80
N LEU A 5 -6.92 -27.53 4.04
CA LEU A 5 -6.88 -26.68 5.22
C LEU A 5 -5.42 -26.28 5.46
N LEU A 6 -5.10 -25.00 5.25
CA LEU A 6 -3.83 -24.44 5.72
C LEU A 6 -3.95 -24.15 7.22
N SER A 7 -3.09 -24.82 7.99
CA SER A 7 -2.98 -24.73 9.44
C SER A 7 -2.48 -23.34 9.88
N PRO A 8 -2.93 -22.77 11.01
CA PRO A 8 -2.43 -21.49 11.49
C PRO A 8 -1.02 -21.63 12.07
N LEU A 9 -0.11 -20.77 11.58
CA LEU A 9 1.09 -20.27 12.26
C LEU A 9 1.74 -21.24 13.28
N GLN A 10 2.58 -22.16 12.81
CA GLN A 10 3.66 -22.68 13.64
C GLN A 10 4.77 -21.63 13.69
N ILE A 11 4.76 -20.81 14.74
CA ILE A 11 5.98 -20.11 15.17
C ILE A 11 6.87 -21.19 15.80
N ASP A 12 7.79 -21.74 15.00
CA ASP A 12 8.83 -22.64 15.49
C ASP A 12 9.83 -21.84 16.35
N CYS A 13 9.50 -21.71 17.63
CA CYS A 13 10.49 -21.36 18.65
C CYS A 13 11.24 -22.64 19.06
N HIS A 14 12.54 -22.64 18.80
CA HIS A 14 13.60 -23.58 19.21
C HIS A 14 13.93 -24.79 18.33
N PRO A 15 15.17 -24.86 17.81
CA PRO A 15 15.80 -26.16 17.56
C PRO A 15 16.33 -26.73 18.88
N ARG A 16 15.88 -27.95 19.21
CA ARG A 16 16.51 -28.83 20.20
C ARG A 16 17.96 -29.07 19.78
N LEU A 17 18.91 -28.47 20.51
CA LEU A 17 20.34 -28.79 20.39
C LEU A 17 20.57 -30.25 20.78
N LYS A 18 20.99 -31.07 19.80
CA LYS A 18 21.51 -32.41 20.07
C LYS A 18 22.86 -32.26 20.78
N LYS A 19 22.94 -32.93 21.92
CA LYS A 19 24.09 -32.96 22.83
C LYS A 19 25.18 -33.81 22.20
N GLY A 20 26.24 -33.18 21.70
CA GLY A 20 27.46 -33.90 21.31
C GLY A 20 28.09 -33.41 20.02
N ASP A 21 28.55 -32.15 20.00
CA ASP A 21 29.70 -31.78 19.19
C ASP A 21 30.47 -30.68 19.92
N ARG A 22 31.78 -30.86 20.02
CA ARG A 22 32.70 -29.89 20.65
C ARG A 22 32.71 -28.63 19.77
N MET A 23 31.89 -27.65 20.13
CA MET A 23 31.94 -26.32 19.55
C MET A 23 33.27 -25.67 19.89
N GLY A 24 34.10 -25.45 18.86
CA GLY A 24 35.16 -24.45 18.92
C GLY A 24 34.54 -23.11 19.28
N LEU A 25 35.05 -22.48 20.34
CA LEU A 25 34.71 -21.12 20.75
C LEU A 25 35.17 -20.15 19.64
N LEU A 26 34.32 -19.95 18.62
CA LEU A 26 34.42 -18.79 17.76
C LEU A 26 34.11 -17.57 18.61
N SER A 27 35.17 -16.86 19.00
CA SER A 27 35.11 -15.55 19.62
C SER A 27 34.42 -14.58 18.64
N LEU A 28 33.10 -14.48 18.78
CA LEU A 28 32.30 -13.44 18.13
C LEU A 28 32.72 -12.11 18.79
N ARG A 29 33.70 -11.44 18.18
CA ARG A 29 33.98 -10.04 18.50
C ARG A 29 32.68 -9.25 18.23
N PRO A 30 32.19 -8.45 19.19
CA PRO A 30 31.02 -7.62 18.95
C PRO A 30 31.32 -6.73 17.74
N ALA A 31 30.44 -6.79 16.73
CA ALA A 31 30.53 -5.90 15.59
C ALA A 31 30.57 -4.47 16.13
N LYS A 32 31.58 -3.71 15.68
CA LYS A 32 31.74 -2.31 16.05
C LYS A 32 30.41 -1.62 15.74
N PRO A 33 29.74 -0.96 16.70
CA PRO A 33 28.46 -0.31 16.44
C PRO A 33 28.66 0.63 15.26
N ALA A 34 27.81 0.47 14.23
CA ALA A 34 27.83 1.36 13.08
C ALA A 34 27.73 2.80 13.62
N ALA A 35 28.59 3.68 13.11
CA ALA A 35 28.54 5.09 13.49
C ALA A 35 27.09 5.58 13.30
N PRO A 36 26.52 6.30 14.27
CA PRO A 36 25.14 6.78 14.15
C PRO A 36 25.03 7.52 12.83
N ALA A 37 24.14 7.05 11.96
CA ALA A 37 23.88 7.70 10.68
C ALA A 37 23.62 9.17 10.99
N VAL A 38 24.38 10.05 10.34
CA VAL A 38 24.18 11.50 10.47
C VAL A 38 22.78 11.77 9.93
N GLN A 39 21.80 11.85 10.84
CA GLN A 39 20.46 12.30 10.50
C GLN A 39 20.61 13.72 10.00
N SER A 40 20.51 13.87 8.70
CA SER A 40 20.58 15.14 8.02
C SER A 40 19.50 16.08 8.54
N ASP A 41 19.87 17.34 8.80
CA ASP A 41 18.96 18.36 9.30
C ASP A 41 17.75 18.64 8.39
N TRP A 42 17.77 18.17 7.14
CA TRP A 42 16.62 18.25 6.24
C TRP A 42 15.43 17.44 6.75
N ALA A 43 15.64 16.31 7.42
CA ALA A 43 14.56 15.47 7.95
C ALA A 43 13.76 16.17 9.07
N ARG A 44 14.31 17.22 9.69
CA ARG A 44 13.64 18.03 10.71
C ARG A 44 12.99 19.30 10.16
N LYS A 45 13.38 19.74 8.96
CA LYS A 45 12.85 20.97 8.37
C LYS A 45 11.50 20.68 7.72
N ARG A 46 10.45 21.30 8.28
CA ARG A 46 9.12 21.28 7.68
C ARG A 46 9.14 22.07 6.37
N THR A 47 8.81 21.40 5.26
CA THR A 47 8.43 22.08 4.01
C THR A 47 7.35 23.11 4.29
N SER A 48 7.53 24.37 3.88
CA SER A 48 6.52 25.41 4.09
C SER A 48 5.27 25.17 3.23
N ASP A 49 4.13 25.74 3.61
CA ASP A 49 2.90 25.61 2.82
C ASP A 49 3.01 26.26 1.43
N ALA A 50 3.80 27.34 1.31
CA ALA A 50 4.11 27.95 0.03
C ALA A 50 4.88 26.97 -0.88
N ALA A 51 5.97 26.39 -0.39
CA ALA A 51 6.73 25.39 -1.14
C ALA A 51 5.89 24.17 -1.50
N ARG A 52 4.93 23.76 -0.65
CA ARG A 52 3.98 22.68 -0.98
C ARG A 52 3.05 23.05 -2.14
N ARG A 53 2.51 24.27 -2.16
CA ARG A 53 1.69 24.75 -3.27
C ARG A 53 2.50 24.80 -4.56
N ASP A 54 3.71 25.37 -4.50
CA ASP A 54 4.60 25.47 -5.66
C ASP A 54 4.94 24.08 -6.22
N MET A 55 5.24 23.10 -5.36
CA MET A 55 5.46 21.71 -5.78
C MET A 55 4.21 21.09 -6.42
N SER A 56 3.03 21.35 -5.85
CA SER A 56 1.76 20.86 -6.40
C SER A 56 1.49 21.43 -7.79
N ASP A 57 1.69 22.73 -7.96
CA ASP A 57 1.52 23.42 -9.25
C ASP A 57 2.53 22.91 -10.28
N CYS A 58 3.79 22.71 -9.87
CA CYS A 58 4.81 22.13 -10.73
C CYS A 58 4.45 20.70 -11.16
N MET A 59 3.97 19.85 -10.23
CA MET A 59 3.51 18.50 -10.56
C MET A 59 2.34 18.53 -11.54
N ALA A 60 1.36 19.41 -11.32
CA ALA A 60 0.21 19.57 -12.21
C ALA A 60 0.66 19.97 -13.64
N ILE A 61 1.59 20.91 -13.76
CA ILE A 61 2.17 21.32 -15.06
C ILE A 61 2.91 20.17 -15.73
N ILE A 62 3.72 19.41 -14.98
CA ILE A 62 4.47 18.26 -15.51
C ILE A 62 3.48 17.20 -16.01
N PHE A 63 2.51 16.80 -15.19
CA PHE A 63 1.49 15.83 -15.58
C PHE A 63 0.69 16.30 -16.77
N ALA A 64 0.40 17.60 -16.87
CA ALA A 64 -0.27 18.14 -18.05
C ALA A 64 0.49 17.96 -19.34
N ARG A 65 1.82 18.07 -19.29
CA ARG A 65 2.67 17.90 -20.47
C ARG A 65 2.84 16.44 -20.87
N VAL A 66 2.81 15.51 -19.90
CA VAL A 66 3.05 14.08 -20.16
C VAL A 66 1.77 13.25 -20.25
N ALA A 67 0.60 13.81 -19.92
CA ALA A 67 -0.66 13.06 -19.74
C ALA A 67 -1.02 12.14 -20.91
N ALA A 68 -0.78 12.59 -22.15
CA ALA A 68 -1.15 11.86 -23.37
C ALA A 68 -0.29 10.61 -23.63
N GLY A 69 0.90 10.52 -23.03
CA GLY A 69 1.83 9.39 -23.21
C GLY A 69 2.22 8.69 -21.90
N LEU A 70 1.65 9.10 -20.78
CA LEU A 70 2.00 8.56 -19.47
C LEU A 70 1.24 7.25 -19.22
N GLU A 71 1.88 6.13 -19.53
CA GLU A 71 1.31 4.79 -19.32
C GLU A 71 1.47 4.29 -17.88
N ASN A 72 2.55 4.71 -17.21
CA ASN A 72 2.96 4.23 -15.90
C ASN A 72 3.28 5.41 -14.99
N LEU A 73 2.64 5.48 -13.83
CA LEU A 73 2.91 6.50 -12.83
C LEU A 73 3.15 5.87 -11.46
N THR A 74 4.27 6.21 -10.84
CA THR A 74 4.54 5.91 -9.43
C THR A 74 4.72 7.22 -8.68
N MET A 75 3.99 7.41 -7.58
CA MET A 75 4.09 8.57 -6.72
C MET A 75 4.31 8.15 -5.28
N VAL A 76 5.24 8.80 -4.61
CA VAL A 76 5.43 8.74 -3.16
C VAL A 76 5.02 10.09 -2.60
N MET A 77 4.03 10.12 -1.72
CA MET A 77 3.43 11.36 -1.23
C MET A 77 3.25 11.34 0.29
N PRO A 78 3.51 12.48 0.96
CA PRO A 78 3.20 12.63 2.38
C PRO A 78 1.69 12.74 2.65
N GLU A 79 1.26 12.21 3.80
CA GLU A 79 -0.11 12.34 4.32
C GLU A 79 -0.48 13.80 4.68
N PRO A 80 -1.78 14.18 4.56
CA PRO A 80 -2.87 13.45 3.89
C PRO A 80 -2.78 13.69 2.40
N TRP A 81 -3.05 12.70 1.56
CA TRP A 81 -2.78 12.78 0.12
C TRP A 81 -4.00 13.09 -0.77
N GLU A 82 -4.02 14.20 -1.49
CA GLU A 82 -4.86 14.36 -2.68
C GLU A 82 -3.98 13.99 -3.84
N VAL A 83 -4.35 12.97 -4.63
CA VAL A 83 -3.58 12.64 -5.82
C VAL A 83 -3.61 13.86 -6.74
N PRO A 84 -2.45 14.51 -7.01
CA PRO A 84 -2.40 15.71 -7.84
C PRO A 84 -2.45 15.30 -9.31
N LEU A 85 -3.39 14.43 -9.68
CA LEU A 85 -3.76 14.23 -11.07
C LEU A 85 -4.65 15.41 -11.43
N PRO A 86 -4.16 16.38 -12.23
CA PRO A 86 -4.99 17.49 -12.71
C PRO A 86 -6.24 16.96 -13.45
N HIS A 87 -7.18 17.84 -13.86
CA HIS A 87 -8.43 17.49 -14.59
C HIS A 87 -8.24 16.83 -15.96
N LEU A 88 -7.08 16.27 -16.20
CA LEU A 88 -6.69 15.72 -17.46
C LEU A 88 -7.15 14.29 -17.51
N THR A 89 -7.82 13.98 -18.60
CA THR A 89 -7.99 12.61 -19.04
C THR A 89 -6.58 12.08 -19.26
N HIS A 90 -6.23 11.01 -18.55
CA HIS A 90 -5.04 10.24 -18.81
C HIS A 90 -5.46 9.02 -19.64
N PRO A 91 -5.68 9.18 -20.97
CA PRO A 91 -6.33 8.16 -21.79
C PRO A 91 -5.51 6.89 -21.93
N VAL A 92 -4.21 6.94 -21.60
CA VAL A 92 -3.27 5.83 -21.75
C VAL A 92 -2.66 5.35 -20.44
N LEU A 93 -2.99 5.95 -19.29
CA LEU A 93 -2.43 5.51 -18.00
C LEU A 93 -2.99 4.14 -17.64
N GLN A 94 -2.14 3.12 -17.68
CA GLN A 94 -2.50 1.72 -17.41
C GLN A 94 -2.17 1.34 -15.97
N ASP A 95 -1.05 1.85 -15.45
CA ASP A 95 -0.53 1.50 -14.14
C ASP A 95 -0.34 2.73 -13.28
N PHE A 96 -0.97 2.71 -12.12
CA PHE A 96 -0.82 3.77 -11.15
C PHE A 96 -0.46 3.21 -9.79
N THR A 97 0.65 3.70 -9.24
CA THR A 97 1.17 3.34 -7.93
C THR A 97 1.27 4.55 -7.05
N LEU A 98 0.80 4.39 -5.83
CA LEU A 98 0.79 5.43 -4.85
C LEU A 98 1.29 4.89 -3.51
N PHE A 99 2.30 5.55 -2.97
CA PHE A 99 2.81 5.32 -1.63
C PHE A 99 2.50 6.51 -0.74
N ALA A 100 1.78 6.26 0.35
CA ALA A 100 1.51 7.25 1.38
C ALA A 100 2.56 7.15 2.49
N THR A 101 3.30 8.24 2.73
CA THR A 101 4.25 8.36 3.84
C THR A 101 3.63 9.16 4.98
N ARG A 102 3.88 8.75 6.23
CA ARG A 102 3.33 9.41 7.42
C ARG A 102 4.19 10.61 7.82
N GLU A 103 4.09 11.72 7.09
CA GLU A 103 4.79 12.98 7.46
C GLU A 103 3.99 13.89 8.41
N GLY A 104 2.86 13.42 8.96
CA GLY A 104 2.29 13.96 10.19
C GLY A 104 1.68 15.36 10.08
N ARG A 105 1.01 15.70 8.97
CA ARG A 105 0.28 16.97 8.86
C ARG A 105 -1.20 16.71 8.77
N GLN A 106 -2.03 17.59 9.35
CA GLN A 106 -3.45 17.28 9.52
C GLN A 106 -4.32 17.69 8.32
N GLN A 107 -3.87 18.56 7.41
CA GLN A 107 -4.74 19.13 6.38
C GLN A 107 -3.93 19.46 5.11
N TRP A 108 -4.11 18.68 4.03
CA TRP A 108 -3.78 19.14 2.68
C TRP A 108 -5.02 19.88 2.17
N HIS A 109 -4.83 21.08 1.62
CA HIS A 109 -5.92 21.83 1.01
C HIS A 109 -6.55 21.01 -0.11
N TYR A 110 -7.83 20.70 0.07
CA TYR A 110 -8.67 20.10 -0.94
C TYR A 110 -8.82 21.10 -2.07
N SER A 111 -8.30 20.77 -3.24
CA SER A 111 -8.86 21.39 -4.44
C SER A 111 -10.19 20.69 -4.68
N SER A 112 -11.30 21.41 -4.56
CA SER A 112 -12.65 20.92 -4.86
C SER A 112 -12.73 20.63 -6.35
N THR A 113 -12.17 19.49 -6.76
CA THR A 113 -11.86 19.26 -8.15
C THR A 113 -12.88 18.35 -8.81
N PRO A 114 -13.30 18.67 -10.05
CA PRO A 114 -14.30 17.92 -10.77
C PRO A 114 -13.83 16.48 -11.05
N GLN A 115 -14.82 15.66 -11.40
CA GLN A 115 -14.73 14.21 -11.65
C GLN A 115 -13.51 13.86 -12.53
N ARG A 116 -12.56 13.12 -11.95
CA ARG A 116 -11.38 12.58 -12.68
C ARG A 116 -11.82 11.37 -13.51
N SER A 117 -11.16 11.13 -14.63
CA SER A 117 -11.38 9.95 -15.47
C SER A 117 -10.05 9.31 -15.87
N LEU A 118 -9.91 8.03 -15.50
CA LEU A 118 -8.75 7.19 -15.78
C LEU A 118 -9.21 5.95 -16.57
N PRO A 119 -9.72 6.14 -17.80
CA PRO A 119 -10.44 5.10 -18.52
C PRO A 119 -9.59 3.90 -18.91
N ALA A 120 -8.27 4.08 -19.04
CA ALA A 120 -7.32 3.02 -19.38
C ALA A 120 -6.66 2.36 -18.16
N LEU A 121 -6.95 2.84 -16.94
CA LEU A 121 -6.27 2.34 -15.74
C LEU A 121 -6.69 0.90 -15.49
N ARG A 122 -5.72 -0.01 -15.53
CA ARG A 122 -5.88 -1.46 -15.31
C ARG A 122 -5.36 -1.89 -13.96
N ARG A 123 -4.27 -1.30 -13.49
CA ARG A 123 -3.59 -1.71 -12.26
C ARG A 123 -3.42 -0.52 -11.32
N LEU A 124 -3.96 -0.63 -10.11
CA LEU A 124 -3.85 0.38 -9.06
C LEU A 124 -3.14 -0.22 -7.85
N TYR A 125 -2.01 0.37 -7.46
CA TYR A 125 -1.22 -0.03 -6.29
C TYR A 125 -1.26 1.06 -5.24
N ILE A 126 -1.63 0.70 -4.02
CA ILE A 126 -1.79 1.62 -2.90
C ILE A 126 -0.99 1.07 -1.72
N GLY A 127 0.18 1.65 -1.47
CA GLY A 127 1.06 1.28 -0.37
C GLY A 127 1.10 2.31 0.74
N GLY A 128 1.33 1.86 1.96
CA GLY A 128 1.54 2.70 3.14
C GLY A 128 0.32 2.81 4.07
N GLY A 129 0.53 3.31 5.29
CA GLY A 129 -0.42 3.24 6.41
C GLY A 129 -1.67 4.12 6.34
N HIS A 130 -1.64 5.13 5.47
CA HIS A 130 -2.38 6.36 5.72
C HIS A 130 -3.17 6.85 4.53
N TYR A 131 -4.19 6.09 4.14
CA TYR A 131 -5.09 6.46 3.06
C TYR A 131 -6.52 6.66 3.51
N SER A 132 -7.16 7.72 2.99
CA SER A 132 -8.60 7.89 3.10
C SER A 132 -9.26 6.94 2.11
N TYR A 133 -10.16 6.11 2.62
CA TYR A 133 -10.93 5.20 1.78
C TYR A 133 -11.75 5.93 0.72
N GLU A 134 -12.39 7.04 1.07
CA GLU A 134 -13.19 7.83 0.12
C GLU A 134 -12.38 8.21 -1.12
N ARG A 135 -11.08 8.49 -0.93
CA ARG A 135 -10.16 8.81 -2.03
C ARG A 135 -9.80 7.58 -2.87
N VAL A 136 -9.56 6.45 -2.22
CA VAL A 136 -9.35 5.17 -2.92
C VAL A 136 -10.57 4.80 -3.74
N ALA A 137 -11.75 4.86 -3.14
CA ALA A 137 -13.02 4.56 -3.79
C ALA A 137 -13.29 5.51 -4.96
N SER A 138 -13.01 6.82 -4.80
CA SER A 138 -13.10 7.79 -5.90
C SER A 138 -12.16 7.46 -7.06
N LEU A 139 -10.93 7.00 -6.79
CA LEU A 139 -10.00 6.57 -7.85
C LEU A 139 -10.49 5.31 -8.56
N VAL A 140 -10.99 4.33 -7.80
CA VAL A 140 -11.54 3.09 -8.36
C VAL A 140 -12.75 3.39 -9.25
N ASN A 141 -13.65 4.26 -8.80
CA ASN A 141 -14.82 4.71 -9.59
C ASN A 141 -14.42 5.48 -10.85
N ALA A 142 -13.31 6.24 -10.79
CA ALA A 142 -12.76 6.94 -11.96
C ALA A 142 -12.09 5.99 -12.97
N SER A 143 -11.95 4.70 -12.64
CA SER A 143 -11.13 3.72 -13.37
C SER A 143 -11.97 2.53 -13.84
N PRO A 144 -12.85 2.70 -14.84
CA PRO A 144 -13.78 1.67 -15.27
C PRO A 144 -13.12 0.42 -15.88
N ALA A 145 -11.85 0.51 -16.30
CA ALA A 145 -11.08 -0.61 -16.83
C ALA A 145 -10.20 -1.30 -15.77
N LEU A 146 -10.36 -0.96 -14.48
CA LEU A 146 -9.52 -1.49 -13.41
C LEU A 146 -9.71 -3.00 -13.30
N THR A 147 -8.64 -3.76 -13.49
CA THR A 147 -8.62 -5.22 -13.38
C THR A 147 -7.89 -5.70 -12.14
N HIS A 148 -6.90 -4.93 -11.66
CA HIS A 148 -6.12 -5.31 -10.50
C HIS A 148 -6.02 -4.16 -9.49
N LEU A 149 -6.34 -4.48 -8.24
CA LEU A 149 -6.15 -3.60 -7.09
C LEU A 149 -5.15 -4.24 -6.13
N PHE A 150 -4.11 -3.50 -5.77
CA PHE A 150 -3.08 -3.92 -4.84
C PHE A 150 -3.09 -2.97 -3.66
N SER A 151 -3.23 -3.49 -2.45
CA SER A 151 -3.22 -2.69 -1.23
C SER A 151 -2.22 -3.24 -0.22
N SER A 152 -1.36 -2.39 0.30
CA SER A 152 -0.50 -2.71 1.44
C SER A 152 -0.52 -1.64 2.51
N GLY A 153 -0.45 -2.07 3.77
CA GLY A 153 -0.49 -1.18 4.94
C GLY A 153 -1.87 -0.62 5.31
N PRO A 154 -2.93 -1.43 5.43
CA PRO A 154 -4.23 -0.95 5.94
C PRO A 154 -4.18 -0.67 7.46
N GLU A 155 -3.51 0.39 7.90
CA GLU A 155 -3.23 0.59 9.32
C GLU A 155 -4.40 1.16 10.13
N SER A 156 -5.36 1.83 9.49
CA SER A 156 -6.61 2.23 10.14
C SER A 156 -7.64 1.10 10.02
N ALA A 157 -7.37 0.01 10.74
CA ALA A 157 -8.10 -1.26 10.71
C ALA A 157 -9.64 -1.15 10.74
N HIS A 158 -10.20 -0.11 11.38
CA HIS A 158 -11.65 0.05 11.48
C HIS A 158 -12.33 0.46 10.18
N THR A 159 -11.61 1.11 9.27
CA THR A 159 -12.19 1.53 7.99
C THR A 159 -11.87 0.53 6.90
N VAL A 160 -10.63 0.06 6.78
CA VAL A 160 -10.20 -0.63 5.56
C VAL A 160 -10.93 -1.95 5.26
N ALA A 161 -11.26 -2.78 6.26
CA ALA A 161 -12.04 -4.00 6.01
C ALA A 161 -13.48 -3.68 5.57
N GLY A 162 -14.16 -2.76 6.28
CA GLY A 162 -15.50 -2.30 5.91
C GLY A 162 -15.53 -1.63 4.54
N SER A 163 -14.53 -0.81 4.28
CA SER A 163 -14.23 -0.18 3.01
C SER A 163 -13.96 -1.17 1.87
N LEU A 164 -13.16 -2.21 2.09
CA LEU A 164 -12.95 -3.23 1.07
C LEU A 164 -14.24 -4.01 0.82
N ARG A 165 -15.02 -4.30 1.86
CA ARG A 165 -16.36 -4.89 1.71
C ARG A 165 -17.28 -3.98 0.89
N GLU A 166 -17.33 -2.68 1.16
CA GLU A 166 -18.10 -1.72 0.39
C GLU A 166 -17.64 -1.65 -1.07
N LEU A 167 -16.33 -1.64 -1.30
CA LEU A 167 -15.74 -1.60 -2.64
C LEU A 167 -16.07 -2.86 -3.44
N LEU A 168 -16.10 -4.01 -2.76
CA LEU A 168 -16.37 -5.33 -3.34
C LEU A 168 -17.86 -5.71 -3.28
N LYS A 169 -18.72 -4.85 -2.70
CA LYS A 169 -20.15 -5.09 -2.41
C LYS A 169 -20.44 -6.31 -1.53
N THR A 170 -19.60 -6.60 -0.56
CA THR A 170 -20.01 -7.47 0.55
C THR A 170 -20.93 -6.66 1.46
N PRO A 171 -22.19 -7.06 1.68
CA PRO A 171 -23.07 -6.33 2.58
C PRO A 171 -22.47 -6.33 3.99
N ASP A 172 -22.04 -5.16 4.47
CA ASP A 172 -21.67 -4.96 5.87
C ASP A 172 -22.86 -4.30 6.58
N PRO A 173 -23.53 -4.99 7.52
CA PRO A 173 -24.70 -4.45 8.22
C PRO A 173 -24.36 -3.27 9.16
N SER A 174 -23.08 -2.94 9.33
CA SER A 174 -22.62 -1.92 10.29
C SER A 174 -22.29 -0.54 9.71
N LEU A 175 -22.32 -0.36 8.38
CA LEU A 175 -21.90 0.89 7.72
C LEU A 175 -23.09 1.73 7.21
N ASN A 176 -23.05 3.04 7.47
CA ASN A 176 -23.96 4.02 6.87
C ASN A 176 -23.53 4.27 5.42
N PRO A 177 -24.42 4.19 4.42
CA PRO A 177 -24.03 4.24 3.01
C PRO A 177 -23.56 5.65 2.61
N ILE A 178 -22.24 5.87 2.60
CA ILE A 178 -21.62 7.06 2.01
C ILE A 178 -21.46 6.79 0.51
N GLN A 179 -22.51 7.07 -0.27
CA GLN A 179 -22.65 6.79 -1.71
C GLN A 179 -22.51 5.30 -2.11
N PRO A 180 -23.40 4.79 -2.99
CA PRO A 180 -23.27 3.42 -3.47
C PRO A 180 -22.02 3.30 -4.35
N LEU A 181 -20.99 2.64 -3.84
CA LEU A 181 -19.85 2.23 -4.65
C LEU A 181 -20.27 1.10 -5.57
N HIS A 182 -19.93 1.22 -6.84
CA HIS A 182 -20.09 0.13 -7.80
C HIS A 182 -18.73 -0.55 -7.94
N PRO A 183 -18.62 -1.86 -7.66
CA PRO A 183 -17.38 -2.58 -7.89
C PRO A 183 -17.06 -2.44 -9.37
N PRO A 184 -15.78 -2.27 -9.72
CA PRO A 184 -15.39 -2.29 -11.13
C PRO A 184 -15.86 -3.62 -11.70
N ARG A 185 -16.70 -3.58 -12.74
CA ARG A 185 -17.20 -4.80 -13.39
C ARG A 185 -16.06 -5.66 -13.96
N SER A 186 -14.90 -5.03 -14.17
CA SER A 186 -13.68 -5.61 -14.69
C SER A 186 -12.70 -6.10 -13.63
N LEU A 187 -12.97 -5.94 -12.32
CA LEU A 187 -12.02 -6.32 -11.29
C LEU A 187 -11.81 -7.84 -11.31
N GLN A 188 -10.57 -8.26 -11.59
CA GLN A 188 -10.15 -9.66 -11.70
C GLN A 188 -9.37 -10.14 -10.49
N LYS A 189 -8.57 -9.26 -9.88
CA LYS A 189 -7.70 -9.60 -8.76
C LYS A 189 -7.61 -8.43 -7.77
N CYS A 190 -7.81 -8.70 -6.49
CA CYS A 190 -7.65 -7.73 -5.41
C CYS A 190 -6.68 -8.31 -4.38
N ILE A 191 -5.52 -7.70 -4.22
CA ILE A 191 -4.43 -8.31 -3.48
C ILE A 191 -4.11 -7.45 -2.28
N ILE A 192 -4.15 -8.09 -1.12
CA ILE A 192 -4.02 -7.43 0.17
C ILE A 192 -2.75 -7.98 0.81
N GLN A 193 -1.78 -7.09 1.04
CA GLN A 193 -0.60 -7.39 1.85
C GLN A 193 -0.67 -6.62 3.17
N PRO A 194 -1.08 -7.28 4.27
CA PRO A 194 -1.08 -6.65 5.57
C PRO A 194 0.34 -6.23 5.95
N ARG A 195 0.50 -5.02 6.51
CA ARG A 195 1.78 -4.56 7.05
C ARG A 195 1.72 -4.37 8.55
N LEU A 196 2.70 -4.93 9.24
CA LEU A 196 2.75 -4.96 10.70
C LEU A 196 3.57 -3.79 11.22
N PRO A 197 3.02 -2.87 12.04
CA PRO A 197 3.81 -1.79 12.60
C PRO A 197 4.91 -2.35 13.52
N PHE A 198 6.17 -2.01 13.24
CA PHE A 198 7.34 -2.56 13.96
C PHE A 198 7.35 -2.25 15.47
N TYR A 199 6.67 -1.18 15.93
CA TYR A 199 6.84 -0.63 17.29
C TYR A 199 5.61 -0.71 18.22
N ARG A 200 4.56 -1.47 17.90
CA ARG A 200 3.33 -1.47 18.72
C ARG A 200 2.95 -2.87 19.21
N ILE A 201 3.41 -3.21 20.42
CA ILE A 201 2.96 -4.43 21.13
C ILE A 201 1.44 -4.38 21.42
N HIS A 202 0.87 -3.18 21.57
CA HIS A 202 -0.58 -2.97 21.71
C HIS A 202 -1.41 -3.18 20.42
N SER A 203 -0.79 -3.56 19.30
CA SER A 203 -1.51 -3.84 18.05
C SER A 203 -1.70 -5.31 17.73
N ALA A 204 -1.19 -6.26 18.53
CA ALA A 204 -1.32 -7.68 18.20
C ALA A 204 -2.78 -8.16 18.12
N ALA A 205 -3.62 -7.84 19.11
CA ALA A 205 -5.04 -8.19 19.08
C ALA A 205 -5.78 -7.51 17.92
N ARG A 206 -5.51 -6.21 17.68
CA ARG A 206 -6.08 -5.47 16.55
C ARG A 206 -5.66 -6.05 15.20
N LEU A 207 -4.42 -6.49 15.11
CA LEU A 207 -3.87 -7.13 13.92
C LEU A 207 -4.54 -8.48 13.69
N VAL A 208 -4.67 -9.31 14.72
CA VAL A 208 -5.38 -10.60 14.60
C VAL A 208 -6.79 -10.37 14.10
N THR A 209 -7.54 -9.45 14.72
CA THR A 209 -8.88 -9.09 14.24
C THR A 209 -8.89 -8.60 12.79
N LEU A 210 -7.90 -7.79 12.39
CA LEU A 210 -7.78 -7.31 11.01
C LEU A 210 -7.48 -8.44 10.01
N LEU A 211 -6.57 -9.35 10.38
CA LEU A 211 -6.24 -10.52 9.58
C LEU A 211 -7.44 -11.44 9.45
N ASP A 212 -8.17 -11.69 10.54
CA ASP A 212 -9.42 -12.46 10.53
C ASP A 212 -10.46 -11.82 9.60
N GLN A 213 -10.58 -10.49 9.62
CA GLN A 213 -11.46 -9.76 8.72
C GLN A 213 -11.06 -9.90 7.25
N PHE A 214 -9.77 -9.81 6.93
CA PHE A 214 -9.29 -10.02 5.56
C PHE A 214 -9.44 -11.46 5.11
N GLN A 215 -9.20 -12.43 5.99
CA GLN A 215 -9.43 -13.85 5.71
C GLN A 215 -10.91 -14.12 5.44
N ALA A 216 -11.82 -13.53 6.21
CA ALA A 216 -13.26 -13.64 5.96
C ALA A 216 -13.64 -13.05 4.59
N ILE A 217 -13.11 -11.86 4.24
CA ILE A 217 -13.35 -11.24 2.93
C ILE A 217 -12.81 -12.13 1.80
N ALA A 218 -11.60 -12.67 1.94
CA ALA A 218 -10.98 -13.54 0.95
C ALA A 218 -11.70 -14.89 0.81
N ALA A 219 -12.21 -15.45 1.90
CA ALA A 219 -13.00 -16.67 1.87
C ALA A 219 -14.32 -16.49 1.07
N ASP A 220 -14.93 -15.31 1.18
CA ASP A 220 -16.17 -14.99 0.47
C ASP A 220 -15.95 -14.54 -0.99
N ARG A 221 -14.71 -14.17 -1.36
CA ARG A 221 -14.37 -13.52 -2.63
C ARG A 221 -13.13 -14.15 -3.28
N PRO A 222 -13.28 -15.04 -4.28
CA PRO A 222 -12.15 -15.75 -4.89
C PRO A 222 -11.17 -14.83 -5.63
N GLU A 223 -11.58 -13.63 -6.04
CA GLU A 223 -10.69 -12.64 -6.63
C GLU A 223 -9.80 -11.94 -5.60
N VAL A 224 -10.11 -12.05 -4.31
CA VAL A 224 -9.34 -11.45 -3.22
C VAL A 224 -8.25 -12.41 -2.78
N VAL A 225 -6.99 -11.99 -2.93
CA VAL A 225 -5.83 -12.77 -2.52
C VAL A 225 -5.19 -12.08 -1.32
N LEU A 226 -5.15 -12.79 -0.20
CA LEU A 226 -4.42 -12.35 0.99
C LEU A 226 -3.00 -12.94 0.93
N VAL A 227 -2.00 -12.07 0.76
CA VAL A 227 -0.60 -12.51 0.74
C VAL A 227 0.02 -12.45 2.14
N PRO A 228 1.16 -13.14 2.38
CA PRO A 228 1.84 -13.10 3.67
C PRO A 228 2.10 -11.67 4.15
N SER A 229 1.92 -11.47 5.46
CA SER A 229 2.14 -10.16 6.09
C SER A 229 3.62 -9.78 6.03
N LYS A 230 3.89 -8.49 5.82
CA LYS A 230 5.24 -7.91 5.85
C LYS A 230 5.39 -6.97 7.02
N PHE A 231 6.57 -6.86 7.64
CA PHE A 231 6.80 -5.81 8.63
C PHE A 231 6.87 -4.44 7.96
N TRP A 232 6.25 -3.45 8.60
CA TRP A 232 6.37 -2.08 8.17
C TRP A 232 7.57 -1.41 8.83
N GLU A 233 8.49 -0.93 8.00
CA GLU A 233 9.48 0.04 8.41
C GLU A 233 8.86 1.43 8.31
N PRO A 234 8.68 2.17 9.42
CA PRO A 234 8.14 3.53 9.39
C PRO A 234 9.14 4.53 8.80
N ASP A 235 10.28 4.07 8.29
CA ASP A 235 11.27 4.88 7.64
C ASP A 235 10.75 5.37 6.28
N ILE A 236 10.79 6.68 6.07
CA ILE A 236 10.41 7.30 4.81
C ILE A 236 11.34 6.80 3.71
N ASP A 237 12.63 6.67 4.00
CA ASP A 237 13.63 6.23 3.03
C ASP A 237 13.36 4.78 2.61
N GLY A 238 12.98 3.91 3.55
CA GLY A 238 12.54 2.55 3.24
C GLY A 238 11.31 2.50 2.32
N ASN A 239 10.30 3.36 2.56
CA ASN A 239 9.12 3.44 1.68
C ASN A 239 9.48 3.98 0.28
N VAL A 240 10.39 4.95 0.19
CA VAL A 240 10.89 5.51 -1.09
C VAL A 240 11.66 4.44 -1.87
N GLU A 241 12.59 3.73 -1.23
CA GLU A 241 13.36 2.66 -1.87
C GLU A 241 12.47 1.50 -2.31
N GLU A 242 11.44 1.15 -1.54
CA GLU A 242 10.46 0.16 -1.96
C GLU A 242 9.65 0.62 -3.18
N ALA A 243 9.13 1.84 -3.16
CA ALA A 243 8.41 2.42 -4.30
C ALA A 243 9.29 2.46 -5.56
N ARG A 244 10.56 2.84 -5.39
CA ARG A 244 11.58 2.82 -6.44
C ARG A 244 11.82 1.41 -6.97
N GLY A 245 11.96 0.43 -6.08
CA GLY A 245 12.17 -0.98 -6.45
C GLY A 245 11.04 -1.51 -7.35
N LEU A 246 9.79 -1.21 -7.01
CA LEU A 246 8.63 -1.62 -7.82
C LEU A 246 8.62 -0.94 -9.18
N TRP A 247 8.93 0.36 -9.20
CA TRP A 247 9.03 1.11 -10.44
C TRP A 247 10.11 0.55 -11.36
N LEU A 248 11.31 0.29 -10.83
CA LEU A 248 12.41 -0.33 -11.58
C LEU A 248 12.05 -1.74 -12.07
N ASN A 249 11.35 -2.53 -11.25
CA ASN A 249 10.86 -3.85 -11.65
C ASN A 249 9.92 -3.77 -12.86
N ARG A 250 8.98 -2.80 -12.88
CA ARG A 250 8.08 -2.60 -14.04
C ARG A 250 8.81 -2.16 -15.29
N ILE A 251 9.73 -1.22 -15.18
CA ILE A 251 10.55 -0.79 -16.32
C ILE A 251 11.34 -1.97 -16.91
N SER A 252 11.73 -2.92 -16.06
CA SER A 252 12.41 -4.15 -16.48
C SER A 252 11.48 -5.24 -17.04
N GLY A 253 10.19 -4.93 -17.26
CA GLY A 253 9.20 -5.89 -17.76
C GLY A 253 8.54 -6.76 -16.68
N GLY A 254 8.87 -6.55 -15.41
CA GLY A 254 8.22 -7.19 -14.28
C GLY A 254 6.83 -6.60 -13.99
N LEU A 255 6.09 -7.24 -13.08
CA LEU A 255 4.73 -6.80 -12.71
C LEU A 255 4.73 -5.71 -11.64
N GLY A 256 5.89 -5.33 -11.10
CA GLY A 256 6.03 -4.36 -10.01
C GLY A 256 5.20 -4.73 -8.79
N GLN A 257 5.26 -6.02 -8.41
CA GLN A 257 4.50 -6.60 -7.31
C GLN A 257 5.33 -6.65 -6.03
N TRP A 258 4.64 -6.67 -4.88
CA TRP A 258 5.26 -6.83 -3.56
C TRP A 258 5.49 -8.27 -3.14
N TRP A 259 5.07 -9.22 -3.97
CA TRP A 259 5.26 -10.65 -3.80
C TRP A 259 5.62 -11.23 -5.17
N ASP A 260 6.28 -12.37 -5.15
CA ASP A 260 6.57 -13.13 -6.34
C ASP A 260 5.43 -14.14 -6.56
N GLU A 261 4.82 -14.16 -7.75
CA GLU A 261 3.81 -15.16 -8.11
C GLU A 261 4.39 -16.59 -8.20
N SER A 262 5.71 -16.74 -8.05
CA SER A 262 6.39 -18.04 -8.02
C SER A 262 6.27 -18.78 -6.69
N ASP A 263 5.69 -18.16 -5.66
CA ASP A 263 5.55 -18.75 -4.33
C ASP A 263 4.18 -19.44 -4.09
N ASP A 264 3.39 -19.66 -5.15
CA ASP A 264 2.15 -20.47 -5.13
C ASP A 264 2.41 -21.98 -5.30
#